data_AF-A0A924JN76-F1
#
_entry.id   AF-A0A924JN76-F1
#
_cell.length_a   1.000
_cell.length_b   1.000
_cell.length_c   1.000
_cell.angle_alpha   90.00
_cell.angle_beta   90.00
_cell.angle_gamma   90.00
#
_symmetry.space_group_name_H-M   'P 1'
#
loop_
_entity.id
_entity.type
_entity.pdbx_description
1 polymer ?
#
loop_
_entity_poly.entity_id
_entity_poly.type
_entity_poly.pdbx_seq_one_letter_code
_entity_poly.pdbx_strand_id
1 'polypeptide(L)'
;MTHLETDLDCILELSIKKETENEDFVDFIKTLDGNYVDATVHQLNKAISSTIDCTLCGNCCKSLMIVVDNEEADLLSNHLKQTREIFEEKYVEKGSNGLMIMNQMPCHFLCENKCTVYEQRFAGCKEFPAMHLPNFKER
;
A
#
# COMPACT_ATOMS: atom_id res chain seq x y z
N MET A 1 -20.48 0.21 13.59
CA MET A 1 -19.39 -0.50 12.89
C MET A 1 -18.56 -1.17 13.95
N THR A 2 -18.23 -2.44 13.75
CA THR A 2 -17.25 -3.19 14.55
C THR A 2 -15.92 -2.43 14.56
N HIS A 3 -15.23 -2.46 15.70
CA HIS A 3 -13.89 -1.89 15.86
C HIS A 3 -12.94 -2.46 14.79
N LEU A 4 -12.30 -1.61 13.99
CA LEU A 4 -11.27 -2.02 13.03
C LEU A 4 -9.94 -2.17 13.80
N GLU A 5 -9.41 -3.39 13.83
CA GLU A 5 -8.06 -3.60 14.36
C GLU A 5 -7.02 -2.98 13.41
N THR A 6 -6.12 -2.18 13.96
CA THR A 6 -5.08 -1.47 13.19
C THR A 6 -3.68 -1.66 13.75
N ASP A 7 -3.53 -2.32 14.90
CA ASP A 7 -2.25 -2.71 15.44
C ASP A 7 -1.68 -3.90 14.65
N LEU A 8 -0.49 -3.73 14.07
CA LEU A 8 0.11 -4.73 13.17
C LEU A 8 0.49 -6.02 13.91
N ASP A 9 0.86 -5.93 15.19
CA ASP A 9 1.22 -7.11 15.99
C ASP A 9 -0.04 -7.93 16.31
N CYS A 10 -1.13 -7.25 16.68
CA CYS A 10 -2.44 -7.88 16.87
C CYS A 10 -2.96 -8.51 15.57
N ILE A 11 -2.81 -7.84 14.42
CA ILE A 11 -3.19 -8.39 13.11
C ILE A 11 -2.36 -9.64 12.80
N LEU A 12 -1.04 -9.63 13.05
CA LEU A 12 -0.15 -10.77 12.83
C LEU A 12 -0.52 -11.95 13.73
N GLU A 13 -0.80 -11.72 15.01
CA GLU A 13 -1.27 -12.78 15.90
C GLU A 13 -2.59 -13.38 15.44
N LEU A 14 -3.54 -12.54 14.99
CA LEU A 14 -4.82 -13.00 14.48
C LEU A 14 -4.66 -13.80 13.18
N SER A 15 -3.76 -13.38 12.28
CA SER A 15 -3.52 -14.09 11.02
C SER A 15 -2.97 -15.49 11.26
N ILE A 16 -2.07 -15.65 12.23
CA ILE A 16 -1.54 -16.97 12.64
C ILE A 16 -2.64 -17.82 13.27
N LYS A 17 -3.43 -17.25 14.21
CA LYS A 17 -4.51 -17.98 14.88
C LYS A 17 -5.61 -18.47 13.92
N LYS A 18 -5.81 -17.75 12.80
CA LYS A 18 -6.85 -18.01 11.78
C LYS A 18 -6.28 -18.54 10.46
N GLU A 19 -5.04 -19.03 10.44
CA GLU A 19 -4.35 -19.44 9.21
C GLU A 19 -5.20 -20.41 8.36
N THR A 20 -5.69 -21.50 8.96
CA THR A 20 -6.54 -22.48 8.25
C THR A 20 -7.84 -21.87 7.71
N GLU A 21 -8.51 -21.01 8.49
CA GLU A 21 -9.75 -20.34 8.05
C GLU A 21 -9.47 -19.41 6.85
N ASN A 22 -8.34 -18.72 6.86
CA ASN A 22 -7.93 -17.84 5.77
C ASN A 22 -7.58 -18.63 4.50
N GLU A 23 -6.87 -19.76 4.63
CA GLU A 23 -6.55 -20.65 3.52
C GLU A 23 -7.82 -21.23 2.88
N ASP A 24 -8.74 -21.76 3.69
CA ASP A 24 -10.03 -22.27 3.23
C ASP A 24 -10.84 -21.19 2.49
N PHE A 25 -10.82 -19.95 2.99
CA PHE A 25 -11.49 -18.83 2.35
C PHE A 25 -10.84 -18.46 1.02
N VAL A 26 -9.51 -18.42 0.94
CA VAL A 26 -8.78 -18.17 -0.31
C VAL A 26 -9.11 -19.24 -1.34
N ASP A 27 -9.12 -20.51 -0.95
CA ASP A 27 -9.46 -21.61 -1.86
C ASP A 27 -10.91 -21.56 -2.32
N PHE A 28 -11.85 -21.20 -1.43
CA PHE A 28 -13.22 -20.91 -1.81
C PHE A 28 -13.31 -19.79 -2.86
N ILE A 29 -12.64 -18.64 -2.65
CA ILE A 29 -12.63 -17.52 -3.60
C ILE A 29 -12.07 -17.93 -4.96
N LYS A 30 -11.03 -18.77 -5.01
CA LYS A 30 -10.48 -19.28 -6.27
C LYS A 30 -11.51 -20.05 -7.11
N THR A 31 -12.45 -20.76 -6.46
CA THR A 31 -13.52 -21.52 -7.15
C THR A 31 -14.59 -20.64 -7.81
N LEU A 32 -14.73 -19.38 -7.38
CA LEU A 32 -15.75 -18.46 -7.89
C LEU A 32 -15.38 -17.89 -9.26
N ASP A 33 -16.36 -17.44 -10.03
CA ASP A 33 -16.13 -16.71 -11.27
C ASP A 33 -15.33 -15.41 -11.01
N GLY A 34 -14.33 -15.12 -11.85
CA GLY A 34 -13.44 -13.98 -11.65
C GLY A 34 -14.15 -12.64 -11.77
N ASN A 35 -15.06 -12.50 -12.75
CA ASN A 35 -15.81 -11.26 -12.93
C ASN A 35 -16.78 -11.03 -11.77
N TYR A 36 -17.36 -12.10 -11.22
CA TYR A 36 -18.18 -12.03 -10.01
C TYR A 36 -17.38 -11.55 -8.80
N VAL A 37 -16.16 -12.07 -8.59
CA VAL A 37 -15.28 -11.63 -7.50
C VAL A 37 -14.90 -10.16 -7.67
N ASP A 38 -14.46 -9.75 -8.86
CA ASP A 38 -14.11 -8.35 -9.12
C ASP A 38 -15.29 -7.41 -8.88
N ALA A 39 -16.48 -7.72 -9.38
CA ALA A 39 -17.68 -6.91 -9.16
C ALA A 39 -18.00 -6.75 -7.67
N THR A 40 -17.86 -7.85 -6.90
CA THR A 40 -18.07 -7.84 -5.46
C THR A 40 -17.04 -6.98 -4.73
N VAL A 41 -15.75 -7.17 -5.02
CA VAL A 41 -14.66 -6.41 -4.39
C VAL A 41 -14.76 -4.93 -4.73
N HIS A 42 -15.07 -4.57 -5.97
CA HIS A 42 -15.23 -3.17 -6.40
C HIS A 42 -16.40 -2.50 -5.68
N GLN A 43 -17.52 -3.21 -5.52
CA GLN A 43 -18.65 -2.71 -4.75
C GLN A 43 -18.27 -2.46 -3.28
N LEU A 44 -17.57 -3.39 -2.65
CA LEU A 44 -17.10 -3.26 -1.26
C LEU A 44 -16.09 -2.11 -1.12
N ASN A 45 -15.12 -2.01 -2.04
CA ASN A 45 -14.15 -0.93 -2.07
C ASN A 45 -14.87 0.43 -2.14
N LYS A 46 -15.82 0.60 -3.05
CA LYS A 46 -16.60 1.85 -3.16
C LYS A 46 -17.36 2.19 -1.87
N ALA A 47 -17.85 1.19 -1.14
CA ALA A 47 -18.57 1.39 0.10
C ALA A 47 -17.66 1.72 1.29
N ILE A 48 -16.44 1.18 1.31
CA ILE A 48 -15.55 1.21 2.48
C ILE A 48 -14.48 2.29 2.37
N SER A 49 -13.85 2.50 1.21
CA SER A 49 -12.65 3.34 1.09
C SER A 49 -12.83 4.77 1.59
N SER A 50 -14.00 5.39 1.38
CA SER A 50 -14.27 6.75 1.87
C SER A 50 -14.39 6.85 3.38
N THR A 51 -14.51 5.72 4.09
CA THR A 51 -14.61 5.65 5.55
C THR A 51 -13.27 5.35 6.21
N ILE A 52 -12.23 5.07 5.43
CA ILE A 52 -10.88 4.75 5.91
C ILE A 52 -10.02 6.01 5.84
N ASP A 53 -9.56 6.47 7.01
CA ASP A 53 -8.51 7.48 7.11
C ASP A 53 -7.18 6.78 7.41
N CYS A 54 -6.31 6.70 6.40
CA CYS A 54 -5.01 6.05 6.53
C CYS A 54 -4.06 6.78 7.50
N THR A 55 -4.33 8.06 7.82
CA THR A 55 -3.50 8.83 8.76
C THR A 55 -3.76 8.45 10.22
N LEU A 56 -4.80 7.65 10.49
CA LEU A 56 -5.06 7.12 11.82
C LEU A 56 -4.07 6.02 12.22
N CYS A 57 -3.68 5.14 11.29
CA CYS A 57 -2.75 4.04 11.57
C CYS A 57 -1.38 4.19 10.89
N GLY A 58 -1.30 4.83 9.72
CA GLY A 58 -0.06 4.98 8.96
C GLY A 58 0.60 3.66 8.52
N ASN A 59 -0.10 2.52 8.60
CA ASN A 59 0.51 1.19 8.45
C ASN A 59 1.20 0.99 7.10
N CYS A 60 0.60 1.49 6.01
CA CYS A 60 1.22 1.40 4.69
C CYS A 60 2.59 2.12 4.68
N CYS A 61 2.70 3.29 5.32
CA CYS A 61 3.98 4.00 5.42
C CYS A 61 4.99 3.30 6.34
N LYS A 62 4.53 2.41 7.24
CA LYS A 62 5.38 1.64 8.16
C LYS A 62 5.94 0.38 7.54
N SER A 63 5.18 -0.30 6.66
CA SER A 63 5.53 -1.65 6.18
C SER A 63 5.52 -1.84 4.66
N LEU A 64 4.92 -0.96 3.86
CA LEU A 64 4.83 -1.12 2.41
C LEU A 64 6.06 -0.60 1.68
N MET A 65 6.72 -1.48 0.92
CA MET A 65 7.73 -1.09 -0.05
C MET A 65 7.06 -0.49 -1.29
N ILE A 66 7.48 0.71 -1.67
CA ILE A 66 6.88 1.46 -2.78
C ILE A 66 7.87 1.55 -3.93
N VAL A 67 7.40 1.20 -5.12
CA VAL A 67 8.08 1.52 -6.38
C VAL A 67 7.90 2.99 -6.67
N VAL A 68 8.98 3.65 -7.04
CA VAL A 68 9.03 5.06 -7.39
C VAL A 68 9.36 5.14 -8.88
N ASP A 69 8.50 5.77 -9.67
CA ASP A 69 8.82 5.98 -11.09
C ASP A 69 9.73 7.21 -11.30
N ASN A 70 10.18 7.42 -12.54
CA ASN A 70 11.05 8.55 -12.86
C ASN A 70 10.35 9.90 -12.73
N GLU A 71 9.10 10.03 -13.18
CA GLU A 71 8.36 11.29 -13.11
C GLU A 71 8.09 11.67 -11.65
N GLU A 72 7.69 10.71 -10.83
CA GLU A 72 7.41 10.90 -9.41
C GLU A 72 8.62 11.38 -8.62
N ALA A 73 9.79 10.79 -8.88
CA ALA A 73 11.00 11.21 -8.19
C ALA A 73 11.51 12.57 -8.71
N ASP A 74 11.18 12.99 -9.95
CA ASP A 74 11.45 14.35 -10.43
C ASP A 74 10.51 15.34 -9.75
N LEU A 75 9.23 15.01 -9.63
CA LEU A 75 8.25 15.83 -8.93
C LEU A 75 8.61 16.00 -7.44
N LEU A 76 8.98 14.90 -6.78
CA LEU A 76 9.27 14.93 -5.34
C LEU A 76 10.63 15.57 -5.04
N SER A 77 11.66 15.36 -5.86
CA SER A 77 12.94 16.06 -5.71
C SER A 77 12.77 17.58 -5.82
N ASN A 78 12.01 18.05 -6.81
CA ASN A 78 11.66 19.46 -6.97
C ASN A 78 10.86 20.00 -5.77
N HIS A 79 9.86 19.24 -5.28
CA HIS A 79 9.10 19.61 -4.09
C HIS A 79 9.99 19.77 -2.85
N LEU A 80 10.97 18.90 -2.69
CA LEU A 80 11.97 18.92 -1.61
C LEU A 80 13.08 19.96 -1.84
N LYS A 81 13.07 20.68 -2.97
CA LYS A 81 14.07 21.69 -3.36
C LYS A 81 15.50 21.13 -3.41
N GLN A 82 15.66 19.92 -3.92
CA GLN A 82 16.95 19.26 -4.15
C GLN A 82 17.02 18.70 -5.58
N THR A 83 18.21 18.31 -6.03
CA THR A 83 18.35 17.71 -7.36
C THR A 83 17.86 16.27 -7.38
N ARG A 84 17.64 15.75 -8.60
CA ARG A 84 17.25 14.36 -8.82
C ARG A 84 18.26 13.39 -8.21
N GLU A 85 19.54 13.65 -8.39
CA GLU A 85 20.63 12.79 -7.93
C GLU A 85 20.66 12.70 -6.40
N ILE A 86 20.50 13.84 -5.71
CA ILE A 86 20.45 13.88 -4.24
C ILE A 86 19.22 13.12 -3.73
N PHE A 87 18.08 13.26 -4.41
CA PHE A 87 16.87 12.53 -4.04
C PHE A 87 17.08 11.01 -4.16
N GLU A 88 17.61 10.54 -5.29
CA GLU A 88 17.82 9.12 -5.52
C GLU A 88 18.82 8.54 -4.51
N GLU A 89 19.95 9.20 -4.30
CA GLU A 89 20.97 8.78 -3.34
C GLU A 89 20.41 8.62 -1.93
N LYS A 90 19.53 9.54 -1.52
CA LYS A 90 19.01 9.59 -0.15
C LYS A 90 17.82 8.67 0.09
N TYR A 91 16.90 8.57 -0.88
CA TYR A 91 15.56 8.00 -0.63
C TYR A 91 15.28 6.70 -1.40
N VAL A 92 16.08 6.38 -2.42
CA VAL A 92 15.75 5.33 -3.38
C VAL A 92 16.88 4.30 -3.49
N GLU A 93 16.51 3.05 -3.66
CA GLU A 93 17.40 1.96 -4.06
C GLU A 93 17.04 1.54 -5.48
N LYS A 94 18.07 1.36 -6.34
CA LYS A 94 17.91 0.91 -7.72
C LYS A 94 18.25 -0.57 -7.83
N GLY A 95 17.25 -1.38 -8.16
CA GLY A 95 17.43 -2.79 -8.45
C GLY A 95 18.17 -3.04 -9.77
N SER A 96 18.64 -4.28 -9.97
CA SER A 96 19.35 -4.71 -11.19
C SER A 96 18.49 -4.62 -12.47
N ASN A 97 17.17 -4.59 -12.33
CA ASN A 97 16.20 -4.40 -13.40
C ASN A 97 15.87 -2.92 -13.67
N GLY A 98 16.53 -1.98 -12.99
CA GLY A 98 16.27 -0.55 -13.11
C GLY A 98 15.04 -0.05 -12.35
N LEU A 99 14.34 -0.91 -11.60
CA LEU A 99 13.27 -0.47 -10.71
C LEU A 99 13.86 0.33 -9.55
N MET A 100 13.22 1.46 -9.26
CA MET A 100 13.51 2.30 -8.12
C MET A 100 12.49 2.00 -7.04
N ILE A 101 12.98 1.68 -5.84
CA ILE A 101 12.14 1.45 -4.66
C ILE A 101 12.56 2.38 -3.54
N MET A 102 11.65 2.71 -2.63
CA MET A 102 12.03 3.37 -1.38
C MET A 102 13.05 2.51 -0.62
N ASN A 103 14.18 3.09 -0.22
CA ASN A 103 15.30 2.35 0.37
C ASN A 103 15.18 2.08 1.89
N GLN A 104 14.09 2.49 2.52
CA GLN A 104 13.91 2.32 3.97
C GLN A 104 12.44 2.11 4.34
N MET A 105 12.24 1.23 5.32
CA MET A 105 10.99 1.04 6.07
C MET A 105 11.25 1.19 7.58
N PRO A 106 10.46 1.98 8.34
CA PRO A 106 9.39 2.88 7.88
C PRO A 106 9.88 3.93 6.87
N CYS A 107 8.97 4.37 6.01
CA CYS A 107 9.26 5.33 4.95
C CYS A 107 9.89 6.63 5.51
N HIS A 108 10.89 7.18 4.81
CA HIS A 108 11.55 8.45 5.15
C HIS A 108 10.62 9.62 5.41
N PHE A 109 9.45 9.62 4.77
CA PHE A 109 8.49 10.71 4.87
C PHE A 109 7.45 10.48 5.96
N LEU A 110 7.53 9.40 6.74
CA LEU A 110 6.59 9.16 7.84
C LEU A 110 6.94 10.02 9.05
N CYS A 111 5.96 10.77 9.56
CA CYS A 111 6.00 11.42 10.86
C CYS A 111 4.74 11.00 11.64
N GLU A 112 4.94 10.33 12.79
CA GLU A 112 3.87 9.63 13.50
C GLU A 112 3.11 8.67 12.56
N ASN A 113 1.88 9.00 12.18
CA ASN A 113 1.05 8.21 11.26
C ASN A 113 0.77 8.94 9.92
N LYS A 114 1.40 10.09 9.67
CA LYS A 114 1.14 10.91 8.48
C LYS A 114 2.40 11.13 7.64
N CYS A 115 2.23 11.05 6.33
CA CYS A 115 3.29 11.39 5.38
C CYS A 115 3.53 12.91 5.37
N THR A 116 4.79 13.34 5.48
CA THR A 116 5.20 14.75 5.43
C THR A 116 5.04 15.35 4.03
N VAL A 117 5.01 14.51 2.99
CA VAL A 117 4.76 14.89 1.59
C VAL A 117 3.42 14.34 1.10
N TYR A 118 2.39 14.37 1.94
CA TYR A 118 1.12 13.66 1.72
C TYR A 118 0.46 13.91 0.36
N GLU A 119 0.47 15.15 -0.14
CA GLU A 119 -0.13 15.49 -1.45
C GLU A 119 0.74 15.02 -2.64
N GLN A 120 2.05 14.89 -2.43
CA GLN A 120 3.07 14.47 -3.41
C GLN A 120 3.48 13.01 -3.22
N ARG A 121 2.74 12.25 -2.42
CA ARG A 121 3.00 10.83 -2.21
C ARG A 121 2.87 10.06 -3.54
N PHE A 122 3.65 8.99 -3.66
CA PHE A 122 3.71 8.14 -4.85
C PHE A 122 2.36 7.48 -5.16
N ALA A 123 2.15 7.08 -6.40
CA ALA A 123 1.00 6.38 -6.93
C ALA A 123 0.73 5.12 -6.11
N GLY A 124 1.75 4.31 -5.84
CA GLY A 124 1.62 3.13 -4.97
C GLY A 124 1.06 3.48 -3.57
N CYS A 125 1.46 4.62 -3.00
CA CYS A 125 0.92 5.09 -1.71
C CYS A 125 -0.54 5.57 -1.82
N LYS A 126 -0.94 6.14 -2.98
CA LYS A 126 -2.31 6.60 -3.23
C LYS A 126 -3.24 5.43 -3.55
N GLU A 127 -2.71 4.42 -4.20
CA GLU A 127 -3.48 3.33 -4.78
C GLU A 127 -3.75 2.22 -3.77
N PHE A 128 -2.83 1.97 -2.84
CA PHE A 128 -2.94 0.88 -1.87
C PHE A 128 -4.29 0.90 -1.11
N PRO A 129 -4.98 -0.25 -0.96
CA PRO A 129 -4.60 -1.62 -1.36
C PRO A 129 -5.04 -2.03 -2.78
N ALA A 130 -5.28 -1.06 -3.66
CA ALA A 130 -5.59 -1.24 -5.09
C ALA A 130 -6.83 -2.12 -5.38
N MET A 131 -7.80 -2.14 -4.46
CA MET A 131 -9.01 -2.99 -4.52
C MET A 131 -9.99 -2.62 -5.65
N HIS A 132 -9.68 -1.62 -6.48
CA HIS A 132 -10.48 -1.21 -7.63
C HIS A 132 -9.93 -1.72 -8.98
N LEU A 133 -8.71 -2.27 -8.99
CA LEU A 133 -8.12 -2.87 -10.18
C LEU A 133 -8.82 -4.21 -10.53
N PRO A 134 -8.75 -4.71 -11.77
CA PRO A 134 -9.33 -6.00 -12.17
C PRO A 134 -8.44 -7.20 -11.79
N ASN A 135 -8.93 -8.41 -12.02
CA ASN A 135 -8.23 -9.68 -11.79
C ASN A 135 -7.83 -9.86 -10.32
N PHE A 136 -8.73 -9.59 -9.38
CA PHE A 136 -8.45 -9.66 -7.94
C PHE A 136 -7.86 -11.01 -7.52
N LYS A 137 -8.30 -12.11 -8.14
CA LYS A 137 -7.84 -13.48 -7.83
C LYS A 137 -6.40 -13.79 -8.28
N GLU A 138 -5.80 -12.95 -9.13
CA GLU A 138 -4.47 -13.19 -9.71
C GLU A 138 -3.35 -12.47 -8.93
N ARG A 139 -3.69 -11.77 -7.85
CA ARG A 139 -2.76 -10.98 -7.03
C ARG A 139 -2.28 -11.70 -5.79
#